data_AF-A0A1G1VFZ3-F1
#
_entry.id   AF-A0A1G1VFZ3-F1
#
_cell.length_a   1.000
_cell.length_b   1.000
_cell.length_c   1.000
_cell.angle_alpha   90.00
_cell.angle_beta   90.00
_cell.angle_gamma   90.00
#
_symmetry.space_group_name_H-M   'P 1'
#
loop_
_entity.id
_entity.type
_entity.pdbx_description
1 polymer ?
#
loop_
_entity_poly.entity_id
_entity_poly.type
_entity_poly.pdbx_seq_one_letter_code
_entity_poly.pdbx_strand_id
1 'polypeptide(L)'
;MGSYQTLFPFLALIGPFFIWPIEQILPYPYLVEELFKALAILSLPLGQLDRNTAIKLALVFGFLFAFSESVFYFINILSTGSPENLFLRNVFTIPLHVLTTLVLMLTAKKGLKTLVAGLGTAILIHYFFNLMVSQR
;
A
#
# COMPACT_ATOMS: atom_id res chain seq x y z
N MET A 1 19.14 1.92 -16.87
CA MET A 1 17.96 1.91 -15.98
C MET A 1 18.33 1.16 -14.72
N GLY A 2 18.09 1.73 -13.54
CA GLY A 2 18.41 1.06 -12.28
C GLY A 2 17.44 -0.11 -12.05
N SER A 3 17.92 -1.24 -11.54
CA SER A 3 17.11 -2.45 -11.27
C SER A 3 15.86 -2.18 -10.42
N TYR A 4 15.92 -1.16 -9.56
CA TYR A 4 14.81 -0.72 -8.70
C TYR A 4 13.59 -0.19 -9.47
N GLN A 5 13.77 0.33 -10.70
CA GLN A 5 12.65 0.85 -11.50
C GLN A 5 11.68 -0.26 -11.94
N THR A 6 12.17 -1.50 -12.03
CA THR A 6 11.35 -2.68 -12.35
C THR A 6 10.97 -3.45 -11.08
N LEU A 7 11.92 -3.62 -10.15
CA LEU A 7 11.70 -4.39 -8.93
C LEU A 7 10.63 -3.77 -8.03
N PHE A 8 10.62 -2.44 -7.88
CA PHE A 8 9.71 -1.78 -6.95
C PHE A 8 8.23 -1.86 -7.39
N PRO A 9 7.87 -1.57 -8.66
CA PRO A 9 6.53 -1.88 -9.16
C PRO A 9 6.15 -3.36 -9.09
N PHE A 10 7.11 -4.26 -9.29
CA PHE A 10 6.86 -5.70 -9.17
C PHE A 10 6.52 -6.10 -7.72
N LEU A 11 7.23 -5.56 -6.73
CA LEU A 11 6.91 -5.75 -5.31
C LEU A 11 5.51 -5.25 -4.95
N ALA A 12 5.06 -4.14 -5.54
CA ALA A 12 3.68 -3.66 -5.35
C ALA A 12 2.65 -4.67 -5.85
N LEU A 13 2.89 -5.26 -7.04
CA LEU A 13 1.96 -6.21 -7.65
C LEU A 13 1.89 -7.54 -6.89
N ILE A 14 3.02 -8.06 -6.40
CA ILE A 14 3.03 -9.36 -5.70
C ILE A 14 2.75 -9.22 -4.20
N GLY A 15 2.93 -8.03 -3.62
CA GLY A 15 2.82 -7.79 -2.17
C GLY A 15 1.52 -8.31 -1.57
N PRO A 16 0.34 -7.94 -2.10
CA PRO A 16 -0.94 -8.44 -1.61
C PRO A 16 -1.05 -9.97 -1.57
N PHE A 17 -0.40 -10.71 -2.48
CA PHE A 17 -0.42 -12.18 -2.48
C PHE A 17 0.34 -12.81 -1.32
N PHE A 18 1.38 -12.14 -0.81
CA PHE A 18 2.09 -12.59 0.39
C PHE A 18 1.41 -12.14 1.68
N ILE A 19 0.72 -11.00 1.63
CA ILE A 19 0.03 -10.42 2.78
C ILE A 19 -1.27 -11.17 3.05
N TRP A 20 -2.05 -11.49 2.01
CA TRP A 20 -3.36 -12.11 2.14
C TRP A 20 -3.41 -13.36 3.06
N PRO A 21 -2.47 -14.34 2.99
CA PRO A 21 -2.44 -15.46 3.94
C PRO A 21 -2.19 -15.04 5.39
N ILE A 22 -1.40 -13.99 5.62
CA ILE A 22 -1.10 -13.47 6.96
C ILE A 22 -2.35 -12.82 7.55
N GLU A 23 -3.14 -12.14 6.73
CA GLU A 23 -4.40 -11.51 7.13
C GLU A 23 -5.48 -12.52 7.55
N GLN A 24 -5.40 -13.77 7.06
CA GLN A 24 -6.28 -14.83 7.53
C GLN A 24 -5.98 -15.27 8.98
N ILE A 25 -4.82 -14.90 9.52
CA ILE A 25 -4.35 -15.31 10.85
C ILE A 25 -4.29 -14.12 11.82
N LEU A 26 -3.87 -12.94 11.35
CA LEU A 26 -3.69 -11.74 12.18
C LEU A 26 -4.87 -10.77 12.06
N PRO A 27 -5.38 -10.22 13.18
CA PRO A 27 -6.57 -9.36 13.18
C PRO A 27 -6.32 -7.92 12.68
N TYR A 28 -5.10 -7.58 12.26
CA TYR A 28 -4.69 -6.22 11.92
C TYR A 28 -4.02 -6.14 10.54
N PRO A 29 -4.78 -6.39 9.44
CA PRO A 29 -4.24 -6.42 8.07
C PRO A 29 -3.50 -5.12 7.69
N TYR A 30 -4.07 -3.97 8.08
CA TYR A 30 -3.47 -2.65 7.87
C TYR A 30 -2.05 -2.50 8.45
N LEU A 31 -1.72 -3.17 9.56
CA LEU A 31 -0.36 -3.13 10.10
C LEU A 31 0.63 -3.85 9.18
N VAL A 32 0.25 -5.05 8.73
CA VAL A 32 1.08 -5.91 7.90
C VAL A 32 1.36 -5.25 6.56
N GLU A 33 0.33 -4.65 5.97
CA GLU A 33 0.46 -3.92 4.72
C GLU A 33 1.39 -2.71 4.78
N GLU A 34 1.18 -1.83 5.77
CA GLU A 34 2.00 -0.61 5.87
C GLU A 34 3.44 -0.97 6.23
N LEU A 35 3.66 -2.03 7.01
CA LEU A 35 5.00 -2.57 7.26
C LEU A 35 5.64 -3.10 5.97
N PHE A 36 4.91 -3.86 5.16
CA PHE A 36 5.40 -4.34 3.87
C PHE A 36 5.80 -3.18 2.95
N LYS A 37 4.95 -2.14 2.84
CA LYS A 37 5.24 -0.93 2.04
C LYS A 37 6.50 -0.23 2.54
N ALA A 38 6.66 -0.08 3.86
CA ALA A 38 7.84 0.53 4.45
C ALA A 38 9.12 -0.27 4.14
N LEU A 39 9.07 -1.61 4.25
CA LEU A 39 10.19 -2.49 3.89
C LEU A 39 10.53 -2.41 2.39
N ALA A 40 9.53 -2.39 1.52
CA ALA A 40 9.73 -2.21 0.08
C ALA A 40 10.40 -0.86 -0.22
N ILE A 41 10.00 0.22 0.45
CA ILE A 41 10.61 1.55 0.29
C ILE A 41 12.06 1.57 0.80
N LEU A 42 12.38 0.87 1.87
CA LEU A 42 13.74 0.75 2.38
C LEU A 42 14.69 -0.01 1.43
N SER A 43 14.15 -0.80 0.49
CA SER A 43 14.96 -1.45 -0.55
C SER A 43 15.44 -0.48 -1.65
N LEU A 44 14.91 0.74 -1.70
CA LEU A 44 15.27 1.75 -2.70
C LEU A 44 16.55 2.50 -2.34
N PRO A 45 17.32 2.99 -3.34
CA PRO A 45 18.46 3.88 -3.11
C PRO A 45 17.97 5.32 -2.80
N LEU A 46 17.31 5.51 -1.66
CA LEU A 46 16.56 6.73 -1.31
C LEU A 46 17.37 8.03 -1.40
N GLY A 47 18.68 7.97 -1.13
CA GLY A 47 19.60 9.09 -1.23
C GLY A 47 19.96 9.51 -2.67
N GLN A 48 19.76 8.63 -3.65
CA GLN A 48 20.03 8.89 -5.07
C GLN A 48 18.78 9.30 -5.85
N LEU A 49 17.59 9.04 -5.29
CA LEU A 49 16.34 9.42 -5.93
C LEU A 49 16.12 10.93 -5.78
N ASP A 50 15.78 11.63 -6.86
CA ASP A 50 15.23 12.97 -6.74
C ASP A 50 13.78 12.92 -6.19
N ARG A 51 13.27 14.07 -5.74
CA ARG A 51 11.93 14.16 -5.14
C ARG A 51 10.82 13.77 -6.13
N ASN A 52 10.93 14.14 -7.40
CA ASN A 52 9.90 13.86 -8.39
C ASN A 52 9.85 12.38 -8.73
N THR A 53 11.01 11.73 -8.87
CA THR A 53 11.09 10.27 -9.07
C THR A 53 10.52 9.52 -7.87
N ALA A 54 10.83 9.95 -6.64
CA ALA A 54 10.28 9.33 -5.45
C ALA A 54 8.75 9.45 -5.38
N ILE A 55 8.19 10.62 -5.70
CA ILE A 55 6.74 10.81 -5.76
C ILE A 55 6.13 9.91 -6.84
N LYS A 56 6.70 9.89 -8.06
CA LYS A 56 6.22 9.02 -9.14
C LYS A 56 6.23 7.54 -8.75
N LEU A 57 7.31 7.07 -8.13
CA LEU A 57 7.40 5.69 -7.63
C LEU A 57 6.36 5.40 -6.56
N ALA A 58 6.12 6.31 -5.62
CA ALA A 58 5.09 6.15 -4.60
C ALA A 58 3.68 6.10 -5.19
N LEU A 59 3.36 6.97 -6.16
CA LEU A 59 2.08 6.96 -6.87
C LEU A 59 1.86 5.64 -7.60
N VAL A 60 2.85 5.19 -8.38
CA VAL A 60 2.78 3.94 -9.13
C VAL A 60 2.68 2.74 -8.20
N PHE A 61 3.50 2.69 -7.14
CA PHE A 61 3.48 1.60 -6.17
C PHE A 61 2.13 1.52 -5.45
N GLY A 62 1.63 2.63 -4.90
CA GLY A 62 0.35 2.64 -4.19
C GLY A 62 -0.81 2.23 -5.09
N PHE A 63 -0.81 2.71 -6.34
CA PHE A 63 -1.81 2.31 -7.34
C PHE A 63 -1.74 0.81 -7.65
N LEU A 64 -0.55 0.29 -8.00
CA LEU A 64 -0.39 -1.12 -8.35
C LEU A 64 -0.67 -2.06 -7.17
N PHE A 65 -0.32 -1.63 -5.96
CA PHE A 65 -0.60 -2.38 -4.74
C PHE A 65 -2.11 -2.51 -4.52
N ALA A 66 -2.85 -1.40 -4.56
CA ALA A 66 -4.31 -1.40 -4.43
C ALA A 66 -4.99 -2.16 -5.59
N PHE A 67 -4.46 -2.01 -6.80
CA PHE A 67 -4.98 -2.74 -7.97
C PHE A 67 -4.81 -4.25 -7.81
N SER A 68 -3.65 -4.70 -7.31
CA SER A 68 -3.41 -6.12 -7.04
C SER A 68 -4.29 -6.64 -5.89
N GLU A 69 -4.45 -5.86 -4.83
CA GLU A 69 -5.36 -6.18 -3.73
C GLU A 69 -6.81 -6.40 -4.21
N SER A 70 -7.26 -5.60 -5.19
CA SER A 70 -8.60 -5.74 -5.76
C SER A 70 -8.90 -7.11 -6.39
N VAL A 71 -7.87 -7.87 -6.79
CA VAL A 71 -8.01 -9.25 -7.29
C VAL A 71 -8.56 -10.17 -6.20
N PHE A 72 -8.11 -10.02 -4.95
CA PHE A 72 -8.64 -10.80 -3.82
C PHE A 72 -10.08 -10.42 -3.50
N TYR A 73 -10.45 -9.16 -3.70
CA TYR A 73 -11.84 -8.72 -3.53
C TYR A 73 -12.76 -9.17 -4.64
N PHE A 74 -12.25 -9.31 -5.86
CA PHE A 74 -13.00 -9.93 -6.95
C PHE A 74 -13.39 -11.37 -6.58
N ILE A 75 -12.48 -12.14 -5.98
CA ILE A 75 -12.76 -13.51 -5.50
C ILE A 75 -13.89 -13.51 -4.45
N ASN A 76 -13.87 -12.58 -3.49
CA ASN A 76 -14.93 -12.45 -2.47
C ASN A 76 -16.28 -11.97 -3.03
N ILE A 77 -16.29 -11.26 -4.14
CA ILE A 77 -17.54 -10.77 -4.74
C ILE A 77 -18.19 -11.83 -5.60
N LEU A 78 -17.41 -12.71 -6.23
CA LEU A 78 -17.95 -13.90 -6.89
C LEU A 78 -18.72 -14.79 -5.90
N SER A 79 -18.39 -14.76 -4.60
CA SER A 79 -19.12 -15.51 -3.57
C SER A 79 -20.30 -14.75 -2.95
N THR A 80 -20.30 -13.41 -2.94
CA THR A 80 -21.34 -12.58 -2.29
C THR A 80 -22.32 -11.91 -3.25
N GLY A 81 -22.04 -11.89 -4.56
CA GLY A 81 -22.99 -11.49 -5.61
C GLY A 81 -23.24 -9.98 -5.77
N SER A 82 -22.37 -9.10 -5.24
CA SER A 82 -22.57 -7.63 -5.28
C SER A 82 -21.40 -6.87 -5.94
N PRO A 83 -21.34 -6.78 -7.29
CA PRO A 83 -20.23 -6.14 -8.01
C PRO A 83 -20.07 -4.64 -7.78
N GLU A 84 -21.15 -3.92 -7.46
CA GLU A 84 -21.12 -2.48 -7.19
C GLU A 84 -20.19 -2.13 -6.02
N ASN A 85 -20.12 -3.02 -5.03
CA ASN A 85 -19.23 -2.86 -3.88
C ASN A 85 -17.74 -2.88 -4.27
N LEU A 86 -17.36 -3.57 -5.37
CA LEU A 86 -15.98 -3.57 -5.84
C LEU A 86 -15.55 -2.19 -6.34
N PHE A 87 -16.43 -1.55 -7.11
CA PHE A 87 -16.13 -0.28 -7.74
C PHE A 87 -15.98 0.81 -6.68
N LEU A 88 -16.98 0.94 -5.79
CA LEU A 88 -16.93 1.91 -4.69
C LEU A 88 -15.71 1.67 -3.82
N ARG A 89 -15.40 0.40 -3.53
CA ARG A 89 -14.21 0.07 -2.76
C ARG A 89 -12.93 0.52 -3.45
N ASN A 90 -12.71 0.19 -4.71
CA ASN A 90 -11.51 0.58 -5.45
C ASN A 90 -11.35 2.11 -5.53
N VAL A 91 -12.45 2.84 -5.66
CA VAL A 91 -12.46 4.32 -5.64
C VAL A 91 -11.90 4.87 -4.32
N PHE A 92 -12.08 4.17 -3.21
CA PHE A 92 -11.59 4.61 -1.90
C PHE A 92 -10.25 3.99 -1.50
N THR A 93 -10.02 2.71 -1.80
CA THR A 93 -8.78 2.00 -1.44
C THR A 93 -7.61 2.53 -2.26
N ILE A 94 -7.74 2.76 -3.57
CA ILE A 94 -6.62 3.26 -4.39
C ILE A 94 -6.06 4.59 -3.83
N PRO A 95 -6.87 5.63 -3.55
CA PRO A 95 -6.38 6.84 -2.89
C PRO A 95 -5.72 6.58 -1.53
N LEU A 96 -6.25 5.64 -0.74
CA LEU A 96 -5.65 5.26 0.54
C LEU A 96 -4.22 4.73 0.35
N HIS A 97 -4.02 3.69 -0.46
CA HIS A 97 -2.69 3.09 -0.62
C HIS A 97 -1.72 4.08 -1.28
N VAL A 98 -2.20 4.92 -2.19
CA VAL A 98 -1.38 6.01 -2.77
C VAL A 98 -0.95 7.00 -1.68
N LEU A 99 -1.88 7.44 -0.83
CA LEU A 99 -1.60 8.38 0.25
C LEU A 99 -0.63 7.79 1.29
N THR A 100 -0.87 6.57 1.77
CA THR A 100 0.01 5.94 2.77
C THR A 100 1.40 5.68 2.21
N THR A 101 1.50 5.23 0.95
CA THR A 101 2.79 5.06 0.26
C THR A 101 3.53 6.39 0.09
N LEU A 102 2.83 7.49 -0.22
CA LEU A 102 3.43 8.82 -0.28
C LEU A 102 3.98 9.27 1.07
N VAL A 103 3.21 9.08 2.15
CA VAL A 103 3.66 9.40 3.53
C VAL A 103 4.94 8.63 3.86
N LEU A 104 4.96 7.32 3.61
CA LEU A 104 6.12 6.47 3.83
C LEU A 104 7.33 6.90 2.99
N MET A 105 7.14 7.13 1.69
CA MET A 105 8.23 7.52 0.78
C MET A 105 8.86 8.86 1.18
N LEU A 106 8.04 9.87 1.45
CA LEU A 106 8.51 11.22 1.76
C LEU A 106 9.20 11.28 3.13
N THR A 107 8.75 10.47 4.08
CA THR A 107 9.39 10.37 5.40
C THR A 107 10.65 9.50 5.37
N ALA A 108 10.69 8.44 4.56
CA ALA A 108 11.89 7.62 4.34
C ALA A 108 13.05 8.42 3.77
N LYS A 109 12.78 9.33 2.82
CA LYS A 109 13.81 10.22 2.26
C LYS A 109 14.47 11.15 3.28
N LYS A 110 13.79 11.45 4.39
CA LYS A 110 14.33 12.27 5.49
C LYS A 110 15.14 11.44 6.49
N GLY A 111 15.07 10.10 6.42
CA GLY A 111 15.82 9.18 7.28
C GLY A 111 14.94 8.14 8.00
N LEU A 112 15.59 7.21 8.70
CA LEU A 112 14.91 6.10 9.38
C LEU A 112 13.99 6.57 10.53
N LYS A 113 14.44 7.54 11.33
CA LYS A 113 13.62 8.06 12.45
C LYS A 113 12.32 8.68 11.95
N THR A 114 12.38 9.43 10.85
CA THR A 114 11.19 10.03 10.23
C THR A 114 10.33 8.97 9.56
N LEU A 115 10.90 7.92 8.97
CA LEU A 115 10.13 6.78 8.45
C LEU A 115 9.32 6.10 9.54
N VAL A 116 9.88 5.88 10.73
CA VAL A 116 9.13 5.26 11.85
C VAL A 116 7.91 6.11 12.21
N ALA A 117 8.06 7.43 12.28
CA ALA A 117 6.92 8.34 12.48
C ALA A 117 5.94 8.29 11.30
N GLY A 118 6.43 8.25 10.07
CA GLY A 118 5.63 8.10 8.85
C GLY A 118 4.84 6.79 8.80
N LEU A 119 5.43 5.69 9.27
CA LEU A 119 4.78 4.39 9.39
C LEU A 119 3.65 4.44 10.41
N GLY A 120 3.88 5.06 11.57
CA GLY A 120 2.80 5.31 12.53
C GLY A 120 1.64 6.10 11.91
N THR A 121 1.94 7.17 11.18
CA THR A 121 0.93 7.97 10.47
C THR A 121 0.20 7.17 9.40
N ALA A 122 0.91 6.39 8.57
CA ALA A 122 0.32 5.55 7.53
C ALA A 122 -0.62 4.49 8.12
N ILE A 123 -0.20 3.83 9.19
CA ILE A 123 -1.02 2.88 9.95
C ILE A 123 -2.29 3.54 10.48
N LEU A 124 -2.18 4.73 11.07
CA LEU A 124 -3.35 5.46 11.59
C LEU A 124 -4.32 5.84 10.48
N ILE A 125 -3.81 6.38 9.36
CA ILE A 125 -4.63 6.72 8.18
C ILE A 125 -5.39 5.48 7.69
N HIS A 126 -4.69 4.36 7.53
CA HIS A 126 -5.30 3.10 7.08
C HIS A 126 -6.32 2.57 8.09
N TYR A 127 -5.97 2.55 9.38
CA TYR A 127 -6.88 2.13 10.44
C TYR A 127 -8.19 2.93 10.44
N PHE A 128 -8.10 4.28 10.42
CA PHE A 128 -9.29 5.13 10.40
C PHE A 128 -10.09 4.97 9.11
N PHE A 129 -9.42 4.76 7.98
CA PHE A 129 -10.10 4.42 6.73
C PHE A 129 -10.91 3.13 6.84
N ASN A 130 -10.32 2.08 7.41
CA ASN A 130 -11.01 0.81 7.62
C ASN A 130 -12.22 0.99 8.54
N LEU A 131 -12.15 1.83 9.57
CA LEU A 131 -13.33 2.14 10.39
C LEU A 131 -14.45 2.82 9.60
N MET A 132 -14.12 3.71 8.67
CA MET A 132 -15.11 4.43 7.85
C MET A 132 -15.77 3.53 6.80
N VAL A 133 -15.03 2.56 6.25
CA VAL A 133 -15.50 1.70 5.15
C VAL A 133 -16.07 0.37 5.66
N SER A 134 -15.60 -0.15 6.80
CA SER A 134 -16.10 -1.40 7.40
C SER A 134 -17.43 -1.24 8.14
N GLN A 135 -17.90 -0.02 8.41
CA GLN A 135 -19.20 0.24 9.06
C GLN A 135 -20.36 0.48 8.06
N ARG A 136 -20.22 0.02 6.81
CA ARG A 136 -21.28 0.05 5.80
C ARG A 136 -21.53 -1.32 5.21
#